data_AF-A0A3M1F2V2-F1
#
_entry.id   AF-A0A3M1F2V2-F1
#
_cell.length_a   1.000
_cell.length_b   1.000
_cell.length_c   1.000
_cell.angle_alpha   90.00
_cell.angle_beta   90.00
_cell.angle_gamma   90.00
#
_symmetry.space_group_name_H-M   'P 1'
#
loop_
_entity.id
_entity.type
_entity.pdbx_description
1 polymer ?
#
loop_
_entity_poly.entity_id
_entity_poly.type
_entity_poly.pdbx_seq_one_letter_code
_entity_poly.pdbx_strand_id
1 'polypeptide(L)'
;MTSKLGTGSRPLRVAIVGAGPSGFYAAGALLQQKDYHVSIDIFDRLPAPYGLVRYGVAPDHQKIKSVTKIYDRTIQDSRVRYFGNVELGKDITHEDLKAHYDQIIYAVGALSDRKLNIPGEDLDGSFSATEFVAWYNGHPDFRDRHFDLTQESVAVIGVGNVAMDVTRILAKSVDELAKTDIADYALEALRHSRVKYI
;
A
#
# COMPACT_ATOMS: atom_id res chain seq x y z
N MET A 1 30.95 12.28 -27.09
CA MET A 1 31.01 13.00 -25.80
C MET A 1 29.74 12.64 -25.03
N THR A 2 29.85 11.92 -23.93
CA THR A 2 28.69 11.62 -23.07
C THR A 2 28.25 12.92 -22.40
N SER A 3 27.03 13.39 -22.70
CA SER A 3 26.47 14.58 -22.07
C SER A 3 26.40 14.40 -20.55
N LYS A 4 26.86 15.38 -19.78
CA LYS A 4 26.81 15.35 -18.30
C LYS A 4 25.35 15.19 -17.83
N LEU A 5 25.08 14.12 -17.09
CA LEU A 5 23.77 13.84 -16.49
C LEU A 5 23.47 14.79 -15.33
N GLY A 6 22.17 15.05 -15.11
CA GLY A 6 21.68 15.88 -14.01
C GLY A 6 21.86 17.38 -14.23
N THR A 7 21.90 17.82 -15.48
CA THR A 7 21.90 19.25 -15.84
C THR A 7 20.50 19.70 -16.22
N GLY A 8 20.24 21.01 -16.29
CA GLY A 8 18.93 21.54 -16.69
C GLY A 8 18.49 21.07 -18.09
N SER A 9 19.42 20.94 -19.03
CA SER A 9 19.14 20.46 -20.40
C SER A 9 19.12 18.94 -20.54
N ARG A 10 19.72 18.20 -19.58
CA ARG A 10 19.70 16.74 -19.52
C ARG A 10 19.51 16.31 -18.05
N PRO A 11 18.27 16.37 -17.52
CA PRO A 11 17.98 15.91 -16.17
C PRO A 11 18.38 14.45 -15.98
N LEU A 12 18.69 14.08 -14.74
CA LEU A 12 18.76 12.69 -14.31
C LEU A 12 17.32 12.18 -14.22
N ARG A 13 16.94 11.29 -15.14
CA ARG A 13 15.59 10.71 -15.20
C ARG A 13 15.55 9.46 -14.33
N VAL A 14 14.68 9.46 -13.32
CA VAL A 14 14.54 8.36 -12.37
C VAL A 14 13.12 7.80 -12.45
N ALA A 15 13.01 6.49 -12.71
CA ALA A 15 11.75 5.76 -12.54
C ALA A 15 11.70 5.17 -11.14
N ILE A 16 10.58 5.34 -10.45
CA ILE A 16 10.30 4.70 -9.16
C ILE A 16 9.08 3.80 -9.35
N VAL A 17 9.25 2.50 -9.12
CA VAL A 17 8.17 1.51 -9.23
C VAL A 17 7.64 1.19 -7.84
N GLY A 18 6.43 1.67 -7.55
CA GLY A 18 5.77 1.59 -6.25
C GLY A 18 5.63 2.97 -5.60
N ALA A 19 4.38 3.40 -5.41
CA ALA A 19 4.00 4.66 -4.76
C ALA A 19 3.70 4.46 -3.26
N GLY A 20 4.41 3.53 -2.61
CA GLY A 20 4.41 3.38 -1.16
C GLY A 20 5.35 4.37 -0.45
N PRO A 21 5.49 4.28 0.89
CA PRO A 21 6.37 5.14 1.65
C PRO A 21 7.82 5.18 1.14
N SER A 22 8.41 4.03 0.83
CA SER A 22 9.79 3.95 0.32
C SER A 22 9.96 4.70 -0.99
N GLY A 23 8.99 4.60 -1.92
CA GLY A 23 9.01 5.32 -3.19
C GLY A 23 8.92 6.83 -2.99
N PHE A 24 8.01 7.30 -2.13
CA PHE A 24 7.88 8.72 -1.82
C PHE A 24 9.08 9.28 -1.05
N TYR A 25 9.66 8.53 -0.11
CA TYR A 25 10.87 8.95 0.58
C TYR A 25 12.08 8.99 -0.36
N ALA A 26 12.21 8.05 -1.28
CA ALA A 26 13.24 8.08 -2.32
C ALA A 26 13.07 9.31 -3.23
N ALA A 27 11.84 9.58 -3.70
CA ALA A 27 11.53 10.77 -4.49
C ALA A 27 11.89 12.06 -3.72
N GLY A 28 11.44 12.18 -2.47
CA GLY A 28 11.76 13.33 -1.62
C GLY A 28 13.27 13.53 -1.41
N ALA A 29 14.03 12.45 -1.19
CA ALA A 29 15.48 12.51 -1.04
C ALA A 29 16.18 12.95 -2.33
N LEU A 30 15.70 12.51 -3.50
CA LEU A 30 16.19 12.94 -4.81
C LEU A 30 15.91 14.42 -5.08
N LEU A 31 14.71 14.90 -4.73
CA LEU A 31 14.34 16.31 -4.90
C LEU A 31 15.17 17.28 -4.04
N GLN A 32 15.70 16.79 -2.92
CA GLN A 32 16.58 17.55 -2.02
C GLN A 32 18.02 17.66 -2.53
N GLN A 33 18.42 16.89 -3.54
CA GLN A 33 19.76 16.98 -4.11
C GLN A 33 19.94 18.30 -4.86
N LYS A 34 20.99 19.05 -4.51
CA LYS A 34 21.28 20.37 -5.08
C LYS A 34 22.17 20.30 -6.32
N ASP A 35 22.97 19.25 -6.42
CA ASP A 35 23.99 19.12 -7.47
C ASP A 35 23.43 18.52 -8.78
N TYR A 36 22.20 18.02 -8.75
CA TYR A 36 21.57 17.35 -9.88
C TYR A 36 20.16 17.89 -10.13
N HIS A 37 19.89 18.26 -11.38
CA HIS A 37 18.54 18.45 -11.86
C HIS A 37 17.91 17.07 -12.11
N VAL A 38 16.87 16.73 -11.35
CA VAL A 38 16.18 15.44 -11.42
C VAL A 38 14.81 15.58 -12.07
N SER A 39 14.39 14.53 -12.78
CA SER A 39 13.02 14.34 -13.25
C SER A 39 12.59 12.94 -12.83
N ILE A 40 11.47 12.84 -12.11
CA ILE A 40 11.05 11.62 -11.43
C ILE A 40 9.68 11.21 -11.93
N ASP A 41 9.55 9.95 -12.34
CA ASP A 41 8.27 9.33 -12.65
C ASP A 41 8.01 8.21 -11.64
N ILE A 42 6.88 8.28 -10.95
CA ILE A 42 6.43 7.27 -9.99
C ILE A 42 5.33 6.44 -10.65
N PHE A 43 5.55 5.14 -10.79
CA PHE A 43 4.60 4.17 -11.34
C PHE A 43 3.98 3.35 -10.21
N ASP A 44 2.67 3.12 -10.26
CA ASP A 44 2.00 2.20 -9.34
C ASP A 44 0.89 1.44 -10.06
N ARG A 45 0.74 0.15 -9.73
CA ARG A 45 -0.32 -0.69 -10.30
C ARG A 45 -1.71 -0.25 -9.84
N LEU A 46 -1.81 0.37 -8.67
CA LEU A 46 -3.08 0.87 -8.14
C LEU A 46 -3.31 2.31 -8.60
N PRO A 47 -4.58 2.72 -8.77
CA PRO A 47 -4.90 4.09 -9.17
C PRO A 47 -4.65 5.11 -8.06
N ALA A 48 -4.74 4.70 -6.78
CA ALA A 48 -4.48 5.58 -5.65
C ALA A 48 -3.09 5.28 -5.03
N PRO A 49 -2.28 6.32 -4.75
CA PRO A 49 -0.94 6.15 -4.19
C PRO A 49 -0.97 5.83 -2.69
N TYR A 50 0.23 5.82 -2.10
CA TYR A 50 0.56 5.68 -0.67
C TYR A 50 0.72 4.24 -0.17
N GLY A 51 0.44 3.24 -1.01
CA GLY A 51 0.63 1.82 -0.68
C GLY A 51 0.02 1.47 0.67
N LEU A 52 0.78 0.81 1.55
CA LEU A 52 0.30 0.38 2.86
C LEU A 52 -0.07 1.53 3.82
N VAL A 53 0.31 2.79 3.57
CA VAL A 53 -0.23 3.90 4.38
C VAL A 53 -1.74 4.05 4.15
N ARG A 54 -2.20 3.79 2.92
CA ARG A 54 -3.61 3.76 2.57
C ARG A 54 -4.24 2.40 2.86
N TYR A 55 -3.60 1.33 2.40
CA TYR A 55 -4.19 -0.01 2.32
C TYR A 55 -3.78 -0.97 3.45
N GLY A 56 -2.88 -0.55 4.34
CA GLY A 56 -2.36 -1.38 5.43
C GLY A 56 -2.61 -0.79 6.82
N VAL A 57 -2.30 0.49 7.02
CA VAL A 57 -2.51 1.16 8.31
C VAL A 57 -3.98 1.12 8.69
N ALA A 58 -4.27 0.51 9.83
CA ALA A 58 -5.63 0.33 10.33
C ALA A 58 -6.43 1.65 10.37
N PRO A 59 -7.74 1.60 10.12
CA PRO A 59 -8.58 2.80 10.02
C PRO A 59 -8.73 3.53 11.37
N ASP A 60 -8.50 2.87 12.51
CA ASP A 60 -8.43 3.53 13.81
C ASP A 60 -7.06 4.17 14.11
N HIS A 61 -6.08 4.05 13.22
CA HIS A 61 -4.73 4.65 13.30
C HIS A 61 -4.53 5.89 12.42
N GLN A 62 -5.54 6.77 12.34
CA GLN A 62 -5.54 7.96 11.47
C GLN A 62 -4.32 8.89 11.62
N LYS A 63 -3.74 9.00 12.82
CA LYS A 63 -2.55 9.84 13.05
C LYS A 63 -1.35 9.42 12.20
N ILE A 64 -1.15 8.11 12.00
CA ILE A 64 -0.04 7.58 11.20
C ILE A 64 -0.25 7.91 9.72
N LYS A 65 -1.50 7.92 9.23
CA LYS A 65 -1.84 8.30 7.86
C LYS A 65 -1.51 9.76 7.54
N SER A 66 -1.27 10.63 8.53
CA SER A 66 -0.91 12.04 8.31
C SER A 66 0.39 12.26 7.52
N VAL A 67 1.25 11.24 7.41
CA VAL A 67 2.46 11.26 6.57
C VAL A 67 2.15 11.52 5.09
N THR A 68 0.93 11.22 4.62
CA THR A 68 0.49 11.50 3.25
C THR A 68 0.61 12.98 2.88
N LYS A 69 0.52 13.91 3.85
CA LYS A 69 0.77 15.35 3.61
C LYS A 69 2.19 15.64 3.11
N ILE A 70 3.16 14.79 3.42
CA ILE A 70 4.53 14.88 2.88
C ILE A 70 4.52 14.37 1.43
N TYR A 71 3.80 13.29 1.18
CA TYR A 71 3.69 12.66 -0.14
C TYR A 71 2.95 13.56 -1.13
N ASP A 72 1.87 14.21 -0.69
CA ASP A 72 1.12 15.22 -1.46
C ASP A 72 2.04 16.36 -1.90
N ARG A 73 2.88 16.88 -1.01
CA ARG A 73 3.87 17.92 -1.36
C ARG A 73 4.91 17.41 -2.37
N THR A 74 5.30 16.14 -2.24
CA THR A 74 6.28 15.52 -3.15
C THR A 74 5.69 15.35 -4.54
N ILE A 75 4.44 14.89 -4.66
CA ILE A 75 3.76 14.65 -5.94
C ILE A 75 3.38 15.95 -6.66
N GLN A 76 3.25 17.05 -5.92
CA GLN A 76 2.98 18.39 -6.46
C GLN A 76 4.22 19.11 -6.99
N ASP A 77 5.44 18.61 -6.73
CA ASP A 77 6.66 19.17 -7.31
C ASP A 77 6.63 18.99 -8.83
N SER A 78 6.92 20.05 -9.60
CA SER A 78 6.86 20.03 -11.06
C SER A 78 7.84 19.05 -11.72
N ARG A 79 8.84 18.58 -10.96
CA ARG A 79 9.80 17.55 -11.40
C ARG A 79 9.29 16.13 -11.21
N VAL A 80 8.15 15.94 -10.53
CA VAL A 80 7.55 14.63 -10.25
C VAL A 80 6.29 14.43 -11.07
N ARG A 81 6.15 13.25 -11.68
CA ARG A 81 4.90 12.81 -12.30
C ARG A 81 4.48 11.48 -11.72
N TYR A 82 3.17 11.28 -11.58
CA TYR A 82 2.60 10.03 -11.08
C TYR A 82 1.78 9.36 -12.17
N PHE A 83 2.02 8.06 -12.32
CA PHE A 83 1.35 7.17 -13.25
C PHE A 83 0.76 6.00 -12.46
N GLY A 84 -0.44 6.20 -11.93
CA GLY A 84 -1.23 5.13 -11.31
C GLY A 84 -1.88 4.23 -12.37
N ASN A 85 -2.32 3.04 -11.94
CA ASN A 85 -2.86 2.02 -12.84
C ASN A 85 -1.88 1.61 -13.96
N VAL A 86 -0.58 1.57 -13.64
CA VAL A 86 0.49 1.10 -14.52
C VAL A 86 1.30 0.03 -13.79
N GLU A 87 1.16 -1.21 -14.24
CA GLU A 87 1.77 -2.38 -13.60
C GLU A 87 3.04 -2.83 -14.34
N LEU A 88 4.16 -2.87 -13.61
CA LEU A 88 5.41 -3.43 -14.13
C LEU A 88 5.27 -4.95 -14.33
N GLY A 89 5.68 -5.42 -15.51
CA GLY A 89 5.52 -6.79 -15.95
C GLY A 89 4.25 -7.04 -16.78
N LYS A 90 3.35 -6.05 -16.85
CA LYS A 90 2.10 -6.12 -17.62
C LYS A 90 1.97 -4.96 -18.61
N ASP A 91 1.97 -3.73 -18.13
CA ASP A 91 1.78 -2.52 -18.95
C ASP A 91 3.12 -1.94 -19.41
N ILE A 92 4.16 -2.07 -18.57
CA ILE A 92 5.54 -1.69 -18.86
C ILE A 92 6.49 -2.80 -18.43
N THR A 93 7.65 -2.91 -19.08
CA THR A 93 8.67 -3.89 -18.74
C THR A 93 9.91 -3.24 -18.12
N HIS A 94 10.79 -4.07 -17.53
CA HIS A 94 12.09 -3.60 -17.07
C HIS A 94 12.91 -2.97 -18.22
N GLU A 95 12.87 -3.56 -19.41
CA GLU A 95 13.63 -3.08 -20.56
C GLU A 95 13.09 -1.74 -21.06
N ASP A 96 11.78 -1.50 -21.02
CA ASP A 96 11.20 -0.19 -21.31
C ASP A 96 11.75 0.87 -20.35
N LEU A 97 11.75 0.57 -19.04
CA LEU A 97 12.28 1.49 -18.04
C LEU A 97 13.78 1.74 -18.25
N LYS A 98 14.56 0.71 -18.55
CA LYS A 98 16.00 0.81 -18.78
C LYS A 98 16.34 1.59 -20.06
N ALA A 99 15.50 1.54 -21.08
CA ALA A 99 15.66 2.31 -22.30
C ALA A 99 15.34 3.81 -22.11
N HIS A 100 14.46 4.16 -21.16
CA HIS A 100 13.95 5.52 -21.01
C HIS A 100 14.45 6.28 -19.78
N TYR A 101 14.99 5.60 -18.78
CA TYR A 101 15.43 6.20 -17.51
C TYR A 101 16.91 5.93 -17.25
N ASP A 102 17.56 6.92 -16.62
CA ASP A 102 18.97 6.79 -16.25
C ASP A 102 19.12 5.91 -15.00
N GLN A 103 18.12 5.89 -14.11
CA GLN A 103 18.08 5.07 -12.89
C GLN A 103 16.67 4.53 -12.63
N ILE A 104 16.58 3.36 -12.00
CA ILE A 104 15.33 2.70 -11.62
C ILE A 104 15.39 2.34 -10.14
N ILE A 105 14.36 2.71 -9.39
CA ILE A 105 14.19 2.34 -7.98
C ILE A 105 12.96 1.44 -7.86
N TYR A 106 13.17 0.22 -7.36
CA TYR A 106 12.08 -0.69 -7.03
C TYR A 106 11.66 -0.48 -5.58
N ALA A 107 10.46 0.06 -5.41
CA ALA A 107 9.81 0.36 -4.14
C ALA A 107 8.49 -0.43 -4.00
N VAL A 108 8.47 -1.67 -4.50
CA VAL A 108 7.26 -2.50 -4.69
C VAL A 108 6.68 -3.10 -3.40
N GLY A 109 7.41 -2.99 -2.28
CA GLY A 109 7.00 -3.58 -1.00
C GLY A 109 7.00 -5.12 -1.04
N ALA A 110 6.19 -5.73 -0.18
CA ALA A 110 5.97 -7.17 -0.12
C ALA A 110 4.47 -7.45 -0.22
N LEU A 111 4.04 -8.01 -1.36
CA LEU A 111 2.62 -8.31 -1.64
C LEU A 111 2.20 -9.72 -1.19
N SER A 112 3.17 -10.62 -0.95
CA SER A 112 2.91 -12.01 -0.61
C SER A 112 2.88 -12.25 0.90
N ASP A 113 1.99 -13.14 1.33
CA ASP A 113 1.92 -13.61 2.70
C ASP A 113 2.86 -14.77 3.02
N ARG A 114 3.18 -14.91 4.30
CA ARG A 114 3.88 -16.09 4.82
C ARG A 114 2.86 -17.17 5.16
N LYS A 115 2.93 -18.29 4.45
CA LYS A 115 2.16 -19.49 4.78
C LYS A 115 2.62 -20.14 6.09
N LEU A 116 1.66 -20.66 6.85
CA LEU A 116 1.87 -21.50 8.02
C LEU A 116 2.40 -22.89 7.62
N ASN A 117 2.04 -23.37 6.43
CA ASN A 117 2.39 -24.70 5.91
C ASN A 117 1.92 -25.83 6.85
N ILE A 118 0.66 -25.76 7.27
CA ILE A 118 0.01 -26.76 8.14
C ILE A 118 -1.21 -27.39 7.46
N PRO A 119 -1.58 -28.63 7.82
CA PRO A 119 -2.83 -29.21 7.34
C PRO A 119 -4.04 -28.33 7.67
N GLY A 120 -4.89 -28.09 6.68
CA GLY A 120 -6.10 -27.27 6.82
C GLY A 120 -5.90 -25.77 6.59
N GLU A 121 -4.70 -25.31 6.24
CA GLU A 121 -4.43 -23.88 5.97
C GLU A 121 -5.28 -23.31 4.82
N ASP A 122 -5.61 -24.12 3.82
CA ASP A 122 -6.41 -23.68 2.66
C ASP A 122 -7.93 -23.96 2.83
N LEU A 123 -8.42 -24.29 4.04
CA LEU A 123 -9.86 -24.47 4.29
C LEU A 123 -10.61 -23.13 4.25
N ASP A 124 -11.90 -23.18 3.90
CA ASP A 124 -12.80 -22.03 4.02
C ASP A 124 -12.79 -21.49 5.45
N GLY A 125 -12.60 -20.17 5.61
CA GLY A 125 -12.45 -19.53 6.91
C GLY A 125 -11.00 -19.31 7.35
N SER A 126 -10.02 -19.89 6.64
CA SER A 126 -8.59 -19.68 6.87
C SER A 126 -8.06 -18.61 5.91
N PHE A 127 -7.63 -17.48 6.46
CA PHE A 127 -7.19 -16.32 5.66
C PHE A 127 -5.89 -15.73 6.20
N SER A 128 -5.15 -15.06 5.34
CA SER A 128 -4.04 -14.24 5.79
C SER A 128 -4.54 -12.98 6.50
N ALA A 129 -3.76 -12.48 7.46
CA ALA A 129 -4.06 -11.20 8.10
C ALA A 129 -4.01 -10.04 7.09
N THR A 130 -3.13 -10.10 6.08
CA THR A 130 -3.04 -9.02 5.10
C THR A 130 -4.26 -8.98 4.19
N GLU A 131 -4.90 -10.12 3.90
CA GLU A 131 -6.17 -10.17 3.15
C GLU A 131 -7.28 -9.46 3.92
N PHE A 132 -7.42 -9.73 5.22
CA PHE A 132 -8.43 -9.08 6.06
C PHE A 132 -8.15 -7.56 6.19
N VAL A 133 -6.87 -7.19 6.38
CA VAL A 133 -6.44 -5.79 6.44
C VAL A 133 -6.72 -5.04 5.15
N ALA A 134 -6.38 -5.64 4.01
CA ALA A 134 -6.59 -5.05 2.71
C ALA A 134 -8.09 -4.92 2.40
N TRP A 135 -8.89 -5.92 2.78
CA TRP A 135 -10.34 -5.91 2.67
C TRP A 135 -10.96 -4.75 3.45
N TYR A 136 -10.67 -4.59 4.75
CA TYR A 136 -11.28 -3.51 5.51
C TYR A 136 -10.74 -2.12 5.14
N ASN A 137 -9.55 -2.02 4.54
CA ASN A 137 -8.96 -0.75 4.07
C ASN A 137 -9.35 -0.40 2.62
N GLY A 138 -10.23 -1.16 1.96
CA GLY A 138 -10.70 -0.80 0.62
C GLY A 138 -9.69 -1.07 -0.49
N HIS A 139 -8.77 -2.03 -0.31
CA HIS A 139 -7.85 -2.42 -1.37
C HIS A 139 -8.63 -3.06 -2.54
N PRO A 140 -8.47 -2.58 -3.79
CA PRO A 140 -9.27 -3.06 -4.93
C PRO A 140 -9.26 -4.58 -5.12
N ASP A 141 -8.08 -5.21 -5.05
CA ASP A 141 -7.93 -6.67 -5.21
C ASP A 141 -8.64 -7.50 -4.12
N PHE A 142 -8.97 -6.91 -2.97
CA PHE A 142 -9.58 -7.60 -1.83
C PHE A 142 -11.01 -7.14 -1.55
N ARG A 143 -11.57 -6.26 -2.39
CA ARG A 143 -12.93 -5.72 -2.21
C ARG A 143 -13.98 -6.82 -2.11
N ASP A 144 -13.88 -7.81 -2.98
CA ASP A 144 -14.87 -8.89 -3.11
C ASP A 144 -14.54 -10.10 -2.22
N ARG A 145 -13.56 -9.97 -1.31
CA ARG A 145 -13.30 -11.00 -0.31
C ARG A 145 -14.45 -11.08 0.69
N HIS A 146 -14.80 -12.31 1.04
CA HIS A 146 -15.84 -12.61 2.00
C HIS A 146 -15.22 -13.27 3.25
N PHE A 147 -15.56 -12.74 4.42
CA PHE A 147 -15.20 -13.31 5.71
C PHE A 147 -16.48 -13.74 6.42
N ASP A 148 -16.56 -15.01 6.83
CA ASP A 148 -17.71 -15.50 7.61
C ASP A 148 -17.61 -14.97 9.05
N LEU A 149 -18.23 -13.82 9.28
CA LEU A 149 -18.32 -13.18 10.60
C LEU A 149 -19.52 -13.68 11.41
N THR A 150 -20.23 -14.73 10.96
CA THR A 150 -21.36 -15.32 11.71
C THR A 150 -20.90 -16.25 12.84
N GLN A 151 -19.61 -16.60 12.88
CA GLN A 151 -18.98 -17.39 13.94
C GLN A 151 -18.75 -16.56 15.21
N GLU A 152 -18.76 -17.22 16.37
CA GLU A 152 -18.50 -16.54 17.65
C GLU A 152 -17.01 -16.43 18.01
N SER A 153 -16.17 -17.27 17.40
CA SER A 153 -14.74 -17.37 17.74
C SER A 153 -13.87 -17.26 16.50
N VAL A 154 -12.84 -16.42 16.57
CA VAL A 154 -11.80 -16.27 15.55
C VAL A 154 -10.46 -16.55 16.22
N ALA A 155 -9.55 -17.24 15.53
CA ALA A 155 -8.18 -17.39 16.01
C ALA A 155 -7.24 -16.53 15.16
N VAL A 156 -6.48 -15.64 15.79
CA VAL A 156 -5.45 -14.84 15.11
C VAL A 156 -4.06 -15.40 15.44
N ILE A 157 -3.35 -15.88 14.41
CA ILE A 157 -2.04 -16.51 14.59
C ILE A 157 -0.93 -15.47 14.43
N GLY A 158 -0.27 -15.15 15.55
CA GLY A 158 0.87 -14.24 15.61
C GLY A 158 0.73 -13.20 16.73
N VAL A 159 1.86 -12.60 17.14
CA VAL A 159 1.91 -11.62 18.25
C VAL A 159 2.52 -10.29 17.79
N GLY A 160 2.30 -9.94 16.51
CA GLY A 160 2.78 -8.70 15.91
C GLY A 160 1.71 -7.61 15.86
N ASN A 161 2.10 -6.40 15.47
CA ASN A 161 1.17 -5.26 15.36
C ASN A 161 0.00 -5.54 14.41
N VAL A 162 0.23 -6.26 13.31
CA VAL A 162 -0.83 -6.63 12.36
C VAL A 162 -1.85 -7.58 12.99
N ALA A 163 -1.41 -8.52 13.83
CA ALA A 163 -2.33 -9.38 14.58
C ALA A 163 -3.21 -8.53 15.51
N MET A 164 -2.61 -7.56 16.20
CA MET A 164 -3.35 -6.60 17.03
C MET A 164 -4.30 -5.72 16.22
N ASP A 165 -3.95 -5.33 14.99
CA ASP A 165 -4.84 -4.58 14.10
C ASP A 165 -6.08 -5.41 13.75
N VAL A 166 -5.91 -6.68 13.35
CA VAL A 166 -7.01 -7.60 13.06
C VAL A 166 -7.90 -7.77 14.31
N THR A 167 -7.31 -8.09 15.46
CA THR A 167 -8.04 -8.26 16.71
C THR A 167 -8.81 -7.01 17.11
N ARG A 168 -8.22 -5.80 17.01
CA ARG A 168 -8.93 -4.56 17.34
C ARG A 168 -10.09 -4.28 16.40
N ILE A 169 -9.95 -4.51 15.10
CA ILE A 169 -11.04 -4.28 14.14
C ILE A 169 -12.21 -5.23 14.41
N LEU A 170 -11.92 -6.49 14.75
CA LEU A 170 -12.96 -7.45 15.13
C LEU A 170 -13.62 -7.13 16.48
N ALA A 171 -12.88 -6.52 17.42
CA ALA A 171 -13.37 -6.24 18.77
C ALA A 171 -14.05 -4.87 18.94
N LYS A 172 -13.78 -3.90 18.06
CA LYS A 172 -14.32 -2.54 18.17
C LYS A 172 -15.81 -2.47 17.84
N SER A 173 -16.49 -1.50 18.46
CA SER A 173 -17.89 -1.24 18.12
C SER A 173 -18.02 -0.63 16.72
N VAL A 174 -19.14 -0.91 16.06
CA VAL A 174 -19.49 -0.33 14.76
C VAL A 174 -19.49 1.19 14.82
N ASP A 175 -19.95 1.79 15.93
CA ASP A 175 -20.02 3.24 16.11
C ASP A 175 -18.64 3.90 16.22
N GLU A 176 -17.64 3.20 16.75
CA GLU A 176 -16.26 3.66 16.74
C GLU A 176 -15.68 3.60 15.32
N LEU A 177 -15.90 2.49 14.62
CA LEU A 177 -15.38 2.27 13.27
C LEU A 177 -16.06 3.17 12.23
N ALA A 178 -17.34 3.49 12.38
CA ALA A 178 -18.08 4.39 11.49
C ALA A 178 -17.52 5.83 11.44
N LYS A 179 -16.64 6.20 12.38
CA LYS A 179 -15.95 7.50 12.41
C LYS A 179 -14.58 7.47 11.74
N THR A 180 -14.21 6.35 11.13
CA THR A 180 -12.91 6.12 10.50
C THR A 180 -13.03 6.06 8.98
N ASP A 181 -11.93 5.78 8.28
CA ASP A 181 -11.91 5.55 6.83
C ASP A 181 -12.01 4.07 6.44
N ILE A 182 -12.56 3.22 7.32
CA ILE A 182 -12.86 1.82 7.02
C ILE A 182 -13.78 1.72 5.80
N ALA A 183 -13.61 0.70 4.96
CA ALA A 183 -14.46 0.49 3.80
C ALA A 183 -15.91 0.21 4.20
N ASP A 184 -16.88 0.89 3.55
CA ASP A 184 -18.30 0.79 3.88
C ASP A 184 -18.83 -0.65 3.87
N TYR A 185 -18.42 -1.46 2.88
CA TYR A 185 -18.82 -2.86 2.79
C TYR A 185 -18.28 -3.70 3.95
N ALA A 186 -17.08 -3.36 4.45
CA ALA A 186 -16.47 -4.06 5.56
C ALA A 186 -17.14 -3.66 6.88
N LEU A 187 -17.46 -2.38 7.04
CA LEU A 187 -18.24 -1.88 8.17
C LEU A 187 -19.63 -2.53 8.23
N GLU A 188 -20.29 -2.68 7.08
CA GLU A 188 -21.59 -3.34 7.02
C GLU A 188 -21.49 -4.83 7.36
N ALA A 189 -20.47 -5.53 6.88
CA ALA A 189 -20.23 -6.92 7.30
C ALA A 189 -19.98 -7.02 8.82
N LEU A 190 -19.18 -6.11 9.38
CA LEU A 190 -18.88 -6.05 10.82
C LEU A 190 -20.13 -5.72 11.66
N ARG A 191 -21.11 -5.00 11.12
CA ARG A 191 -22.38 -4.72 11.79
C ARG A 191 -23.17 -5.98 12.13
N HIS A 192 -23.03 -7.02 11.32
CA HIS A 192 -23.70 -8.32 11.51
C HIS A 192 -22.78 -9.38 12.13
N SER A 193 -21.58 -8.99 12.54
CA SER A 193 -20.60 -9.89 13.18
C SER A 193 -21.15 -10.46 14.49
N ARG A 194 -20.93 -11.76 14.71
CA ARG A 194 -21.22 -12.47 15.97
C ARG A 194 -19.96 -12.81 16.76
N VAL A 195 -18.79 -12.35 16.29
CA VAL A 195 -17.50 -12.62 16.92
C VAL A 195 -17.49 -12.03 18.34
N LYS A 196 -17.16 -12.88 19.32
CA LYS A 196 -17.06 -12.56 20.75
C LYS A 196 -15.70 -12.92 21.32
N TYR A 197 -15.05 -13.93 20.76
CA TYR A 197 -13.78 -14.47 21.22
C TYR A 197 -12.74 -14.37 20.09
N ILE A 198 -11.60 -13.76 20.38
CA ILE A 198 -10.48 -13.56 19.44
C ILE A 198 -9.19 -13.98 20.12
#